data_AF-A0A1F2TJQ3-F1
#
_entry.id   AF-A0A1F2TJQ3-F1
#
_cell.length_a   1.000
_cell.length_b   1.000
_cell.length_c   1.000
_cell.angle_alpha   90.00
_cell.angle_beta   90.00
_cell.angle_gamma   90.00
#
_symmetry.space_group_name_H-M   'P 1'
#
loop_
_entity.id
_entity.type
_entity.pdbx_description
1 polymer ?
#
loop_
_entity_poly.entity_id
_entity_poly.type
_entity_poly.pdbx_seq_one_letter_code
_entity_poly.pdbx_strand_id
1 'polypeptide(L)'
;MAVGLASILGTGLNAEIIDRTLAVVEGSIITQSDVLAAIRLGLVPRGRAADPIGEALERLIERRLTLAEVDRYVPPNPPESAIDSRIASVRAAAGAADFDRLLALYGLTMEQIRRHVRDDLRITAYLRQRFGADILPSEEQILEHYRQHPELFSGAGGVRPFDEVHDDVRAALVAEQQALVIREWLAGLRQRADVAVLYAPATR
;
A
#
# COMPACT_ATOMS: atom_id res chain seq x y z
N MET A 1 -0.51 -64.45 -34.13
CA MET A 1 -1.16 -63.60 -33.13
C MET A 1 -0.05 -62.84 -32.40
N ALA A 2 0.33 -61.65 -32.90
CA ALA A 2 1.39 -60.84 -32.31
C ALA A 2 0.74 -59.62 -31.62
N VAL A 3 0.93 -59.50 -30.31
CA VAL A 3 0.43 -58.38 -29.51
C VAL A 3 1.53 -57.32 -29.46
N GLY A 4 1.27 -56.16 -30.08
CA GLY A 4 2.16 -55.00 -30.03
C GLY A 4 1.95 -54.19 -28.76
N LEU A 5 3.00 -54.05 -27.95
CA LEU A 5 3.08 -53.12 -26.83
C LEU A 5 3.25 -51.69 -27.37
N ALA A 6 2.23 -50.86 -27.18
CA ALA A 6 2.33 -49.42 -27.42
C ALA A 6 2.95 -48.75 -26.19
N SER A 7 4.22 -48.34 -26.31
CA SER A 7 4.87 -47.47 -25.33
C SER A 7 4.33 -46.05 -25.47
N ILE A 8 3.67 -45.55 -24.42
CA ILE A 8 3.29 -44.15 -24.29
C ILE A 8 4.53 -43.38 -23.83
N LEU A 9 5.14 -42.62 -24.74
CA LEU A 9 6.18 -41.65 -24.40
C LEU A 9 5.50 -40.46 -23.70
N GLY A 10 5.72 -40.31 -22.40
CA GLY A 10 5.31 -39.14 -21.65
C GLY A 10 6.17 -37.94 -22.04
N THR A 11 5.61 -37.03 -22.84
CA THR A 11 6.17 -35.69 -23.04
C THR A 11 6.02 -34.90 -21.75
N GLY A 12 7.13 -34.57 -21.10
CA GLY A 12 7.15 -33.64 -19.96
C GLY A 12 6.59 -32.29 -20.39
N LEU A 13 5.42 -31.94 -19.88
CA LEU A 13 4.89 -30.59 -19.96
C LEU A 13 5.75 -29.71 -19.04
N ASN A 14 6.68 -28.96 -19.61
CA ASN A 14 7.28 -27.82 -18.92
C ASN A 14 6.18 -26.78 -18.75
N ALA A 15 5.52 -26.77 -17.59
CA ALA A 15 4.57 -25.73 -17.24
C ALA A 15 5.33 -24.40 -17.14
N GLU A 16 5.06 -23.48 -18.07
CA GLU A 16 5.60 -22.13 -18.04
C GLU A 16 4.92 -21.33 -16.92
N ILE A 17 5.71 -20.85 -15.95
CA ILE A 17 5.21 -19.96 -14.89
C ILE A 17 5.12 -18.56 -15.49
N ILE A 18 3.90 -18.11 -15.77
CA ILE A 18 3.64 -16.77 -16.34
C ILE A 18 3.78 -15.69 -15.25
N ASP A 19 3.10 -15.86 -14.11
CA ASP A 19 3.20 -14.97 -12.96
C ASP A 19 2.87 -15.75 -11.67
N ARG A 20 3.44 -15.32 -10.54
CA ARG A 20 3.26 -15.98 -9.25
C ARG A 20 2.19 -15.27 -8.44
N THR A 21 1.19 -16.01 -7.97
CA THR A 21 0.26 -15.51 -6.94
C THR A 21 0.98 -15.37 -5.61
N LEU A 22 0.93 -14.18 -5.01
CA LEU A 22 1.55 -13.89 -3.72
C LEU A 22 0.51 -13.82 -2.59
N ALA A 23 -0.70 -13.38 -2.89
CA ALA A 23 -1.83 -13.46 -1.97
C ALA A 23 -3.17 -13.55 -2.70
N VAL A 24 -4.18 -14.04 -1.99
CA VAL A 24 -5.59 -13.94 -2.35
C VAL A 24 -6.31 -13.23 -1.21
N VAL A 25 -7.05 -12.17 -1.52
CA VAL A 25 -7.78 -11.32 -0.56
C VAL A 25 -9.22 -11.18 -1.04
N GLU A 26 -10.19 -11.75 -0.33
CA GLU A 26 -11.61 -11.72 -0.73
C GLU A 26 -11.79 -12.17 -2.20
N GLY A 27 -11.22 -13.33 -2.55
CA GLY A 27 -11.24 -13.87 -3.91
C GLY A 27 -10.37 -13.12 -4.94
N SER A 28 -9.62 -12.10 -4.52
CA SER A 28 -8.83 -11.24 -5.41
C SER A 28 -7.36 -11.58 -5.34
N ILE A 29 -6.79 -11.88 -6.50
CA ILE A 29 -5.39 -12.26 -6.61
C ILE A 29 -4.50 -11.01 -6.58
N ILE A 30 -3.41 -11.09 -5.81
CA ILE A 30 -2.27 -10.18 -5.89
C ILE A 30 -1.09 -10.99 -6.41
N THR A 31 -0.54 -10.60 -7.55
CA THR A 31 0.59 -11.29 -8.18
C THR A 31 1.95 -10.67 -7.84
N GLN A 32 3.02 -11.34 -8.23
CA GLN A 32 4.37 -10.81 -8.13
C GLN A 32 4.56 -9.58 -9.02
N SER A 33 3.98 -9.58 -10.22
CA SER A 33 4.00 -8.40 -11.09
C SER A 33 3.29 -7.20 -10.46
N ASP A 34 2.15 -7.41 -9.77
CA ASP A 34 1.45 -6.32 -9.07
C ASP A 34 2.33 -5.67 -8.00
N VAL A 35 2.99 -6.49 -7.18
CA VAL A 35 3.89 -6.02 -6.12
C VAL A 35 5.08 -5.26 -6.70
N LEU A 36 5.72 -5.80 -7.73
CA LEU A 36 6.87 -5.16 -8.37
C LEU A 36 6.47 -3.85 -9.07
N ALA A 37 5.31 -3.82 -9.74
CA ALA A 37 4.78 -2.62 -10.34
C ALA A 37 4.51 -1.53 -9.30
N ALA A 38 3.88 -1.90 -8.16
CA ALA A 38 3.60 -0.97 -7.08
C ALA A 38 4.88 -0.35 -6.51
N ILE A 39 5.95 -1.13 -6.34
CA ILE A 39 7.26 -0.64 -5.89
C ILE A 39 7.88 0.30 -6.93
N ARG A 40 7.95 -0.12 -8.21
CA ARG A 40 8.64 0.63 -9.27
C ARG A 40 7.92 1.92 -9.64
N LEU A 41 6.59 1.91 -9.66
CA LEU A 41 5.77 3.09 -9.93
C LEU A 41 5.60 3.99 -8.69
N GLY A 42 6.05 3.55 -7.51
CA GLY A 42 5.90 4.31 -6.27
C GLY A 42 4.45 4.41 -5.78
N LEU A 43 3.62 3.40 -6.06
CA LEU A 43 2.22 3.32 -5.63
C LEU A 43 2.11 2.95 -4.14
N VAL A 44 3.13 2.28 -3.61
CA VAL A 44 3.30 2.04 -2.17
C VAL A 44 4.47 2.88 -1.65
N PRO A 45 4.43 3.35 -0.39
CA PRO A 45 5.57 4.03 0.23
C PRO A 45 6.84 3.18 0.11
N ARG A 46 7.96 3.82 -0.21
CA ARG A 46 9.26 3.13 -0.26
C ARG A 46 9.74 2.87 1.17
N GLY A 47 9.63 1.63 1.60
CA GLY A 47 10.25 1.17 2.84
C GLY A 47 11.75 0.93 2.67
N ARG A 48 12.46 0.86 3.81
CA ARG A 48 13.86 0.41 3.90
C ARG A 48 13.95 -1.02 4.44
N ALA A 49 12.87 -1.80 4.33
CA ALA A 49 12.82 -3.14 4.88
C ALA A 49 13.85 -4.06 4.22
N ALA A 50 14.29 -5.05 5.00
CA ALA A 50 15.13 -6.14 4.50
C ALA A 50 14.41 -6.98 3.43
N ASP A 51 13.08 -6.98 3.44
CA ASP A 51 12.21 -7.59 2.44
C ASP A 51 11.21 -6.56 1.86
N PRO A 52 11.58 -5.87 0.77
CA PRO A 52 10.70 -4.92 0.10
C PRO A 52 9.46 -5.56 -0.55
N ILE A 53 9.54 -6.84 -0.94
CA ILE A 53 8.42 -7.54 -1.59
C ILE A 53 7.34 -7.84 -0.56
N GLY A 54 7.74 -8.41 0.59
CA GLY A 54 6.81 -8.68 1.69
C GLY A 54 6.13 -7.42 2.21
N GLU A 55 6.88 -6.32 2.36
CA GLU A 55 6.31 -5.03 2.79
C GLU A 55 5.29 -4.50 1.78
N ALA A 56 5.64 -4.46 0.49
CA ALA A 56 4.73 -3.98 -0.54
C ALA A 56 3.49 -4.88 -0.69
N LEU A 57 3.64 -6.19 -0.57
CA LEU A 57 2.52 -7.14 -0.55
C LEU A 57 1.56 -6.82 0.58
N GLU A 58 2.06 -6.62 1.80
CA GLU A 58 1.21 -6.29 2.95
C GLU A 58 0.44 -4.98 2.71
N ARG A 59 1.08 -3.95 2.16
CA ARG A 59 0.40 -2.70 1.78
C ARG A 59 -0.71 -2.92 0.75
N LEU A 60 -0.49 -3.78 -0.24
CA LEU A 60 -1.53 -4.10 -1.23
C LEU A 60 -2.69 -4.88 -0.62
N ILE A 61 -2.42 -5.76 0.35
CA ILE A 61 -3.47 -6.46 1.11
C ILE A 61 -4.29 -5.46 1.94
N GLU A 62 -3.63 -4.61 2.74
CA GLU A 62 -4.29 -3.56 3.54
C GLU A 62 -5.15 -2.64 2.66
N ARG A 63 -4.60 -2.22 1.50
CA ARG A 63 -5.31 -1.41 0.52
C ARG A 63 -6.56 -2.13 0.01
N ARG A 64 -6.47 -3.42 -0.29
CA ARG A 64 -7.61 -4.22 -0.79
C ARG A 64 -8.71 -4.36 0.26
N LEU A 65 -8.35 -4.64 1.51
CA LEU A 65 -9.28 -4.72 2.63
C LEU A 65 -9.98 -3.37 2.86
N THR A 66 -9.21 -2.28 2.83
CA THR A 66 -9.74 -0.92 2.99
C THR A 66 -10.68 -0.55 1.86
N LEU A 67 -10.32 -0.86 0.61
CA LEU A 67 -11.18 -0.57 -0.54
C LEU A 67 -12.50 -1.34 -0.48
N ALA A 68 -12.47 -2.60 -0.02
CA ALA A 68 -13.69 -3.39 0.18
C ALA A 68 -14.64 -2.74 1.20
N GLU A 69 -14.11 -2.12 2.25
CA GLU A 69 -14.93 -1.31 3.17
C GLU A 69 -15.44 -0.04 2.48
N VAL A 70 -14.57 0.72 1.81
CA VAL A 70 -14.93 1.95 1.08
C VAL A 70 -16.07 1.72 0.10
N ASP A 71 -16.04 0.63 -0.67
CA ASP A 71 -17.06 0.30 -1.65
C ASP A 71 -18.43 -0.02 -1.04
N ARG A 72 -18.49 -0.42 0.24
CA ARG A 72 -19.77 -0.58 0.97
C ARG A 72 -20.41 0.75 1.33
N TYR A 73 -19.61 1.81 1.52
CA TYR A 73 -20.10 3.16 1.88
C TYR A 73 -20.28 4.08 0.67
N VAL A 74 -19.74 3.72 -0.50
CA VAL A 74 -19.86 4.44 -1.78
C VAL A 74 -19.59 5.96 -1.63
N PRO A 75 -18.41 6.38 -1.14
CA PRO A 75 -18.09 7.80 -1.06
C PRO A 75 -18.08 8.42 -2.46
N PRO A 76 -18.37 9.74 -2.56
CA PRO A 76 -18.36 10.43 -3.84
C PRO A 76 -16.99 10.30 -4.51
N ASN A 77 -17.01 10.26 -5.84
CA ASN A 77 -15.76 10.23 -6.58
C ASN A 77 -14.96 11.52 -6.34
N PRO A 78 -13.63 11.42 -6.19
CA PRO A 78 -12.75 12.58 -6.17
C PRO A 78 -12.90 13.41 -7.45
N PRO A 79 -12.65 14.73 -7.39
CA PRO A 79 -12.64 15.56 -8.60
C PRO A 79 -11.54 15.09 -9.56
N GLU A 80 -11.82 15.12 -10.87
CA GLU A 80 -10.89 14.63 -11.88
C GLU A 80 -9.54 15.36 -11.85
N SER A 81 -9.51 16.65 -11.48
CA SER A 81 -8.27 17.41 -11.29
C SER A 81 -7.37 16.88 -10.16
N ALA A 82 -7.95 16.32 -9.10
CA ALA A 82 -7.18 15.68 -8.04
C ALA A 82 -6.58 14.34 -8.51
N ILE A 83 -7.34 13.60 -9.32
CA ILE A 83 -6.86 12.36 -9.95
C ILE A 83 -5.67 12.68 -10.88
N ASP A 84 -5.79 13.70 -11.74
CA ASP A 84 -4.73 14.12 -12.67
C ASP A 84 -3.47 14.58 -11.93
N SER A 85 -3.63 15.37 -10.86
CA SER A 85 -2.52 15.84 -10.03
C SER A 85 -1.79 14.68 -9.34
N ARG A 86 -2.53 13.69 -8.86
CA ARG A 86 -1.95 12.51 -8.22
C ARG A 86 -1.25 11.61 -9.24
N ILE A 87 -1.81 11.43 -10.44
CA ILE A 87 -1.16 10.73 -11.56
C ILE A 87 0.18 11.41 -11.93
N ALA A 88 0.21 12.74 -12.01
CA ALA A 88 1.44 13.46 -12.30
C ALA A 88 2.52 13.19 -11.24
N SER A 89 2.11 13.08 -9.97
CA SER A 89 3.00 12.72 -8.86
C SER A 89 3.53 11.28 -8.97
N VAL A 90 2.67 10.32 -9.35
CA VAL A 90 3.08 8.92 -9.61
C VAL A 90 4.09 8.87 -10.78
N ARG A 91 3.81 9.58 -11.87
CA ARG A 91 4.73 9.69 -13.02
C ARG A 91 6.08 10.29 -12.62
N ALA A 92 6.09 11.31 -11.77
CA ALA A 92 7.32 11.91 -11.26
C ALA A 92 8.10 10.92 -10.37
N ALA A 93 7.41 10.21 -9.46
CA ALA A 93 8.03 9.24 -8.55
C ALA A 93 8.64 8.02 -9.25
N ALA A 94 8.02 7.59 -10.35
CA ALA A 94 8.52 6.51 -11.21
C ALA A 94 9.70 6.93 -12.09
N GLY A 95 9.95 8.24 -12.22
CA GLY A 95 10.79 8.81 -13.27
C GLY A 95 9.97 9.01 -14.55
N ALA A 96 9.78 10.27 -14.96
CA ALA A 96 8.84 10.61 -16.02
C ALA A 96 9.14 9.92 -17.37
N ALA A 97 10.42 9.67 -17.68
CA ALA A 97 10.85 8.96 -18.89
C ALA A 97 10.68 7.43 -18.81
N ASP A 98 10.46 6.91 -17.61
CA ASP A 98 10.41 5.47 -17.32
C ASP A 98 8.97 5.00 -17.14
N PHE A 99 8.04 5.90 -16.83
CA PHE A 99 6.66 5.57 -16.51
C PHE A 99 5.97 4.72 -17.58
N ASP A 100 5.95 5.16 -18.84
CA ASP A 100 5.27 4.41 -19.91
C ASP A 100 5.94 3.04 -20.19
N ARG A 101 7.26 2.95 -19.99
CA ARG A 101 8.02 1.69 -20.09
C ARG A 101 7.65 0.73 -18.96
N LEU A 102 7.52 1.23 -17.73
CA LEU A 102 7.11 0.44 -16.58
C LEU A 102 5.68 -0.06 -16.74
N LEU A 103 4.78 0.78 -17.27
CA LEU A 103 3.42 0.34 -17.60
C LEU A 103 3.44 -0.83 -18.59
N ALA A 104 4.19 -0.73 -19.68
CA ALA A 104 4.32 -1.81 -20.66
C ALA A 104 4.95 -3.08 -20.05
N LEU A 105 6.00 -2.94 -19.24
CA LEU A 105 6.70 -4.06 -18.60
C LEU A 105 5.78 -4.87 -17.68
N TYR A 106 4.87 -4.21 -16.97
CA TYR A 106 3.94 -4.86 -16.03
C TYR A 106 2.53 -5.06 -16.60
N GLY A 107 2.33 -4.82 -17.91
CA GLY A 107 1.02 -4.99 -18.55
C GLY A 107 -0.07 -4.04 -18.04
N LEU A 108 0.31 -2.87 -17.53
CA LEU A 108 -0.60 -1.86 -17.00
C LEU A 108 -0.98 -0.84 -18.07
N THR A 109 -2.22 -0.40 -18.01
CA THR A 109 -2.78 0.67 -18.85
C THR A 109 -2.92 1.96 -18.04
N MET A 110 -2.96 3.09 -18.74
CA MET A 110 -3.23 4.38 -18.10
C MET A 110 -4.58 4.40 -17.38
N GLU A 111 -5.58 3.67 -17.90
CA GLU A 111 -6.89 3.55 -17.28
C GLU A 111 -6.83 2.80 -15.94
N GLN A 112 -6.03 1.72 -15.87
CA GLN A 112 -5.78 1.01 -14.60
C GLN A 112 -5.10 1.92 -13.58
N ILE A 113 -4.12 2.74 -13.99
CA ILE A 113 -3.50 3.73 -13.09
C ILE A 113 -4.52 4.77 -12.62
N ARG A 114 -5.37 5.28 -13.51
CA ARG A 114 -6.41 6.24 -13.15
C ARG A 114 -7.38 5.64 -12.13
N ARG A 115 -7.81 4.39 -12.32
CA ARG A 115 -8.66 3.68 -11.34
C ARG A 115 -7.95 3.50 -10.00
N HIS A 116 -6.69 3.05 -10.01
CA HIS A 116 -5.90 2.88 -8.79
C HIS A 116 -5.80 4.19 -7.99
N VAL A 117 -5.46 5.30 -8.66
CA VAL A 117 -5.37 6.63 -8.05
C VAL A 117 -6.71 7.13 -7.52
N ARG A 118 -7.80 6.91 -8.27
CA ARG A 118 -9.16 7.26 -7.82
C ARG A 118 -9.48 6.53 -6.52
N ASP A 119 -9.21 5.23 -6.45
CA ASP A 119 -9.46 4.42 -5.27
C ASP A 119 -8.59 4.84 -4.08
N ASP A 120 -7.32 5.19 -4.29
CA ASP A 120 -6.45 5.70 -3.22
C ASP A 120 -6.98 7.02 -2.63
N LEU A 121 -7.50 7.90 -3.48
CA LEU A 121 -8.13 9.14 -3.05
C LEU A 121 -9.44 8.88 -2.28
N ARG A 122 -10.25 7.90 -2.71
CA ARG A 122 -11.46 7.47 -1.98
C ARG A 122 -11.10 6.88 -0.62
N ILE A 123 -10.08 6.03 -0.55
CA ILE A 123 -9.53 5.46 0.69
C ILE A 123 -9.07 6.59 1.63
N THR A 124 -8.29 7.55 1.11
CA THR A 124 -7.78 8.68 1.90
C THR A 124 -8.91 9.52 2.50
N ALA A 125 -9.92 9.83 1.68
CA ALA A 125 -11.09 10.59 2.13
C ALA A 125 -11.89 9.82 3.20
N TYR A 126 -12.11 8.53 2.98
CA TYR A 126 -12.81 7.65 3.92
C TYR A 126 -12.11 7.57 5.27
N LEU A 127 -10.80 7.30 5.28
CA LEU A 127 -10.02 7.18 6.53
C LEU A 127 -9.98 8.51 7.29
N ARG A 128 -9.86 9.64 6.58
CA ARG A 128 -9.91 10.98 7.22
C ARG A 128 -11.26 11.23 7.87
N GLN A 129 -12.36 10.96 7.16
CA GLN A 129 -13.70 11.18 7.69
C GLN A 129 -13.99 10.26 8.88
N ARG A 130 -13.57 8.99 8.80
CA ARG A 130 -13.88 7.97 9.81
C ARG A 130 -13.04 8.08 11.07
N PHE A 131 -11.76 8.46 10.95
CA PHE A 131 -10.80 8.39 12.06
C PHE A 131 -10.14 9.74 12.39
N GLY A 132 -10.38 10.80 11.61
CA GLY A 132 -9.67 12.07 11.77
C GLY A 132 -10.38 13.17 12.56
N ALA A 133 -11.71 13.07 12.77
CA ALA A 133 -12.49 14.20 13.29
C ALA A 133 -12.41 14.39 14.83
N ASP A 134 -12.17 13.31 15.58
CA ASP A 134 -12.35 13.30 17.04
C ASP A 134 -11.03 13.22 17.85
N ILE A 135 -9.88 13.25 17.17
CA ILE A 135 -8.57 13.15 17.83
C ILE A 135 -8.10 14.54 18.24
N LEU A 136 -8.29 14.88 19.51
CA LEU A 136 -7.86 16.15 20.10
C LEU A 136 -6.94 15.90 21.32
N PRO A 137 -5.61 15.89 21.12
CA PRO A 137 -4.67 15.71 22.22
C PRO A 137 -4.71 16.88 23.22
N SER A 138 -4.53 16.59 24.50
CA SER A 138 -4.35 17.62 25.52
C SER A 138 -2.97 18.28 25.43
N GLU A 139 -2.84 19.50 25.96
CA GLU A 139 -1.53 20.19 26.06
C GLU A 139 -0.46 19.34 26.76
N GLU A 140 -0.85 18.58 27.79
CA GLU A 140 0.04 17.66 28.48
C GLU A 140 0.54 16.54 27.56
N GLN A 141 -0.34 15.95 26.75
CA GLN A 141 0.04 14.91 25.79
C GLN A 141 0.94 15.46 24.69
N ILE A 142 0.67 16.67 24.20
CA ILE A 142 1.52 17.35 23.20
C ILE A 142 2.92 17.57 23.79
N LEU A 143 3.01 18.13 25.00
CA LEU A 143 4.29 18.36 25.67
C LEU A 143 5.06 17.06 25.95
N GLU A 144 4.36 16.00 26.37
CA GLU A 144 4.97 14.70 26.61
C GLU A 144 5.51 14.08 25.31
N HIS A 145 4.75 14.15 24.21
CA HIS A 145 5.20 13.66 22.90
C HIS A 145 6.48 14.38 22.43
N TYR A 146 6.56 15.70 22.60
CA TYR A 146 7.78 16.46 22.30
C TYR A 146 8.99 16.00 23.15
N ARG A 147 8.78 15.70 24.44
CA ARG A 147 9.85 15.23 25.33
C ARG A 147 10.33 13.83 25.02
N GLN A 148 9.41 12.95 24.58
CA GLN A 148 9.72 11.56 24.24
C GLN A 148 10.38 11.43 22.86
N HIS A 149 10.10 12.37 21.94
CA HIS A 149 10.56 12.33 20.56
C HIS A 149 11.28 13.62 20.10
N PRO A 150 12.28 14.13 20.83
CA PRO A 150 12.97 15.38 20.48
C PRO A 150 13.69 15.31 19.12
N GLU A 151 14.05 14.11 18.66
CA GLU A 151 14.67 13.86 17.36
C GLU A 151 13.76 14.24 16.17
N LEU A 152 12.44 14.15 16.34
CA LEU A 152 11.47 14.52 15.30
C LEU A 152 11.38 16.04 15.10
N PHE A 153 11.73 16.81 16.12
CA PHE A 153 11.62 18.28 16.16
C PHE A 153 12.99 18.97 16.18
N SER A 154 14.03 18.25 15.76
CA SER A 154 15.39 18.75 15.68
C SER A 154 15.70 19.33 14.29
N GLY A 155 16.39 20.46 14.26
CA GLY A 155 16.93 21.07 13.05
C GLY A 155 18.46 21.04 13.01
N ALA A 156 19.05 21.77 12.05
CA ALA A 156 20.51 21.87 11.91
C ALA A 156 21.23 22.42 13.16
N GLY A 157 20.50 23.12 14.05
CA GLY A 157 21.00 23.69 15.30
C GLY A 157 20.67 22.89 16.57
N GLY A 158 20.10 21.68 16.45
CA GLY A 158 19.62 20.88 17.58
C GLY A 158 18.10 20.94 17.77
N VAL A 159 17.63 20.51 18.95
CA VAL A 159 16.20 20.47 19.29
C VAL A 159 15.62 21.89 19.32
N ARG A 160 14.57 22.13 18.53
CA ARG A 160 13.89 23.43 18.48
C ARG A 160 13.01 23.64 19.72
N PRO A 161 12.91 24.85 20.28
CA PRO A 161 12.06 25.12 21.44
C PRO A 161 10.60 24.71 21.22
N PHE A 162 9.95 24.17 22.25
CA PHE A 162 8.57 23.66 22.17
C PHE A 162 7.57 24.68 21.60
N ASP A 163 7.65 25.94 22.02
CA ASP A 163 6.76 27.00 21.54
C ASP A 163 6.86 27.22 20.02
N GLU A 164 8.02 26.94 19.41
CA GLU A 164 8.22 27.07 17.95
C GLU A 164 7.71 25.88 17.14
N VAL A 165 7.55 24.72 17.79
CA VAL A 165 7.15 23.46 17.15
C VAL A 165 5.82 22.93 17.67
N HIS A 166 5.12 23.66 18.53
CA HIS A 166 3.89 23.20 19.18
C HIS A 166 2.88 22.60 18.20
N ASP A 167 2.58 23.33 17.11
CA ASP A 167 1.67 22.85 16.06
C ASP A 167 2.19 21.62 15.31
N ASP A 168 3.51 21.54 15.08
CA ASP A 168 4.14 20.39 14.42
C ASP A 168 4.06 19.15 15.33
N VAL A 169 4.31 19.32 16.63
CA VAL A 169 4.21 18.26 17.65
C VAL A 169 2.76 17.78 17.76
N ARG A 170 1.81 18.70 17.82
CA ARG A 170 0.38 18.39 17.84
C ARG A 170 -0.03 17.60 16.59
N ALA A 171 0.40 18.03 15.41
CA ALA A 171 0.11 17.35 14.15
C ALA A 171 0.73 15.94 14.09
N ALA A 172 1.98 15.78 14.56
CA ALA A 172 2.65 14.49 14.64
C ALA A 172 1.92 13.52 15.59
N LEU A 173 1.54 14.00 16.77
CA LEU A 173 0.81 13.20 17.76
C LEU A 173 -0.57 12.77 17.25
N VAL A 174 -1.31 13.67 16.60
CA VAL A 174 -2.59 13.33 15.96
C VAL A 174 -2.38 12.26 14.89
N ALA A 175 -1.36 12.40 14.04
CA ALA A 175 -1.07 11.43 12.98
C ALA A 175 -0.68 10.05 13.55
N GLU A 176 0.10 10.02 14.65
CA GLU A 176 0.48 8.78 15.32
C GLU A 176 -0.73 8.06 15.92
N GLN A 177 -1.56 8.79 16.67
CA GLN A 177 -2.78 8.24 17.27
C GLN A 177 -3.75 7.74 16.20
N GLN A 178 -3.92 8.51 15.12
CA GLN A 178 -4.74 8.10 13.99
C GLN A 178 -4.21 6.83 13.34
N ALA A 179 -2.88 6.74 13.13
CA ALA A 179 -2.26 5.55 12.56
C ALA A 179 -2.45 4.31 13.46
N LEU A 180 -2.42 4.47 14.79
CA LEU A 180 -2.69 3.38 15.73
C LEU A 180 -4.11 2.83 15.57
N VAL A 181 -5.11 3.71 15.59
CA VAL A 181 -6.52 3.32 15.45
C VAL A 181 -6.78 2.65 14.10
N ILE A 182 -6.19 3.18 13.01
CA ILE A 182 -6.30 2.57 11.68
C ILE A 182 -5.66 1.18 11.65
N ARG A 183 -4.48 0.99 12.28
CA ARG A 183 -3.82 -0.33 12.36
C ARG A 183 -4.67 -1.35 13.09
N GLU A 184 -5.25 -0.99 14.24
CA GLU A 184 -6.14 -1.88 14.98
C GLU A 184 -7.39 -2.26 14.18
N TRP A 185 -7.99 -1.28 13.50
CA TRP A 185 -9.11 -1.52 12.60
C TRP A 185 -8.75 -2.44 11.43
N LEU A 186 -7.60 -2.23 10.77
CA LEU A 186 -7.09 -3.08 9.70
C LEU A 186 -6.83 -4.51 10.17
N ALA A 187 -6.26 -4.69 11.37
CA ALA A 187 -6.08 -6.02 11.96
C ALA A 187 -7.42 -6.74 12.15
N GLY A 188 -8.44 -6.01 12.62
CA GLY A 188 -9.80 -6.53 12.75
C GLY A 188 -10.46 -6.87 11.40
N LEU A 189 -10.22 -6.08 10.34
CA LEU A 189 -10.68 -6.41 8.99
C LEU A 189 -10.02 -7.69 8.49
N ARG A 190 -8.69 -7.77 8.61
CA ARG A 190 -7.91 -8.91 8.15
C ARG A 190 -8.32 -10.20 8.83
N GLN A 191 -8.63 -10.15 10.13
CA GLN A 191 -9.08 -11.32 10.89
C GLN A 191 -10.43 -11.88 10.39
N ARG A 192 -11.32 -11.03 9.87
CA ARG A 192 -12.64 -11.43 9.39
C ARG A 192 -12.70 -11.69 7.89
N ALA A 193 -11.68 -11.28 7.16
CA ALA A 193 -11.60 -11.42 5.72
C ALA A 193 -10.99 -12.78 5.32
N ASP A 194 -11.33 -13.25 4.12
CA ASP A 194 -10.65 -14.39 3.52
C ASP A 194 -9.32 -13.93 2.91
N VAL A 195 -8.22 -14.14 3.65
CA VAL A 195 -6.87 -13.75 3.26
C VAL A 195 -5.92 -14.94 3.30
N ALA A 196 -5.48 -15.38 2.12
CA ALA A 196 -4.45 -16.40 1.96
C ALA A 196 -3.16 -15.77 1.43
N VAL A 197 -2.11 -15.75 2.26
CA VAL A 197 -0.76 -15.30 1.83
C VAL A 197 0.05 -16.52 1.40
N LEU A 198 0.51 -16.50 0.15
CA LEU A 198 1.31 -17.57 -0.48
C LEU A 198 2.79 -17.19 -0.60
N TYR A 199 3.12 -15.94 -0.31
CA TYR A 199 4.48 -15.44 -0.33
C TYR A 199 5.33 -16.06 0.78
N ALA A 200 6.48 -16.63 0.39
CA ALA A 200 7.54 -17.03 1.30
C ALA A 200 8.80 -16.21 0.96
N PRO A 201 9.39 -15.50 1.93
CA PRO A 201 10.64 -14.78 1.69
C PRO A 201 11.73 -15.78 1.32
N ALA A 202 12.58 -15.42 0.37
CA ALA A 202 13.74 -16.24 0.05
C ALA A 202 14.62 -16.37 1.31
N THR A 203 14.76 -17.59 1.83
CA THR A 203 15.72 -17.89 2.89
C THR A 203 17.10 -17.53 2.36
N ARG A 204 17.76 -16.59 3.03
CA ARG A 204 19.09 -16.11 2.65
C ARG A 204 20.14 -17.16 3.00
#